data_AF-A0A1F6RCJ9-F1
#
_entry.id   AF-A0A1F6RCJ9-F1
#
_cell.length_a   1.000
_cell.length_b   1.000
_cell.length_c   1.000
_cell.angle_alpha   90.00
_cell.angle_beta   90.00
_cell.angle_gamma   90.00
#
_symmetry.space_group_name_H-M   'P 1'
#
loop_
_entity.id
_entity.type
_entity.pdbx_description
1 polymer ?
#
loop_
_entity_poly.entity_id
_entity_poly.type
_entity_poly.pdbx_seq_one_letter_code
_entity_poly.pdbx_strand_id
1 'polypeptide(L)'
;MKINQFLLSILPVSLLFLFAVTESKAFVNCQPKYDNDKRSLSSLKGKCSVCHVDASGNGPQNEFGRGFKAAGFMITDDLVAKFPQLFKQPDETPSTSSGSVNQDIDIGSPSIKRVKPSKVRINLQSMATVIGNNFAEGSKAFIDNIEVLTTFKSKFKLIIEFILNSTGQHELKVKNSDGKESNSVNIKGK
;
A
#
# COMPACT_ATOMS: atom_id res chain seq x y z
N MET A 1 -30.00 -84.43 -11.54
CA MET A 1 -30.41 -83.08 -12.00
C MET A 1 -30.32 -82.12 -10.82
N LYS A 2 -29.71 -80.93 -11.04
CA LYS A 2 -29.64 -79.73 -10.18
C LYS A 2 -28.68 -79.77 -8.97
N ILE A 3 -27.94 -78.72 -8.61
CA ILE A 3 -27.26 -77.59 -9.25
C ILE A 3 -26.44 -77.00 -8.08
N ASN A 4 -25.13 -76.83 -8.23
CA ASN A 4 -24.31 -76.08 -7.29
C ASN A 4 -24.71 -74.60 -7.35
N GLN A 5 -24.98 -73.97 -6.22
CA GLN A 5 -24.97 -72.51 -6.14
C GLN A 5 -23.95 -72.00 -5.13
N PHE A 6 -23.21 -71.06 -5.66
CA PHE A 6 -22.01 -70.39 -5.24
C PHE A 6 -22.38 -69.20 -4.34
N LEU A 7 -21.61 -69.03 -3.27
CA LEU A 7 -21.10 -67.77 -2.70
C LEU A 7 -21.90 -66.47 -2.92
N LEU A 8 -22.17 -65.76 -1.82
CA LEU A 8 -21.65 -64.39 -1.67
C LEU A 8 -21.67 -63.96 -0.19
N SER A 9 -20.48 -63.81 0.37
CA SER A 9 -20.24 -63.25 1.71
C SER A 9 -20.30 -61.72 1.61
N ILE A 10 -21.18 -61.10 2.40
CA ILE A 10 -21.38 -59.65 2.42
C ILE A 10 -20.47 -59.07 3.51
N LEU A 11 -19.38 -58.41 3.10
CA LEU A 11 -18.53 -57.62 3.98
C LEU A 11 -19.17 -56.23 4.23
N PRO A 12 -19.22 -55.73 5.48
CA PRO A 12 -19.63 -54.36 5.74
C PRO A 12 -18.50 -53.39 5.37
N VAL A 13 -18.72 -52.57 4.35
CA VAL A 13 -17.86 -51.45 3.99
C VAL A 13 -18.00 -50.39 5.08
N SER A 14 -17.06 -50.39 6.02
CA SER A 14 -16.94 -49.37 7.06
C SER A 14 -16.42 -48.07 6.42
N LEU A 15 -17.32 -47.13 6.20
CA LEU A 15 -17.02 -45.81 5.64
C LEU A 15 -16.48 -44.91 6.76
N LEU A 16 -15.16 -44.91 6.92
CA LEU A 16 -14.44 -44.03 7.84
C LEU A 16 -14.41 -42.60 7.26
N PHE A 17 -15.35 -41.75 7.68
CA PHE A 17 -15.32 -40.31 7.37
C PHE A 17 -14.18 -39.65 8.16
N LEU A 18 -13.00 -39.55 7.54
CA LEU A 18 -11.91 -38.68 8.00
C LEU A 18 -12.33 -37.23 7.76
N PHE A 19 -12.91 -36.59 8.78
CA PHE A 19 -13.01 -35.14 8.82
C PHE A 19 -11.60 -34.56 8.96
N ALA A 20 -10.99 -34.17 7.83
CA ALA A 20 -9.84 -33.29 7.86
C ALA A 20 -10.29 -31.95 8.44
N VAL A 21 -10.03 -31.74 9.73
CA VAL A 21 -10.12 -30.42 10.36
C VAL A 21 -9.05 -29.57 9.70
N THR A 22 -9.44 -28.80 8.69
CA THR A 22 -8.59 -27.73 8.16
C THR A 22 -8.54 -26.66 9.24
N GLU A 23 -7.38 -26.53 9.89
CA GLU A 23 -7.11 -25.38 10.75
C GLU A 23 -7.25 -24.12 9.90
N SER A 24 -8.41 -23.47 10.01
CA SER A 24 -8.58 -22.10 9.59
C SER A 24 -7.63 -21.30 10.47
N LYS A 25 -6.45 -20.96 9.92
CA LYS A 25 -5.54 -19.99 10.51
C LYS A 25 -6.32 -18.71 10.64
N ALA A 26 -6.99 -18.52 11.78
CA ALA A 26 -7.61 -17.29 12.15
C ALA A 26 -6.49 -16.25 12.08
N PHE A 27 -6.52 -15.43 11.04
CA PHE A 27 -5.60 -14.31 10.92
C PHE A 27 -5.82 -13.49 12.19
N VAL A 28 -4.85 -13.51 13.11
CA VAL A 28 -4.90 -12.67 14.30
C VAL A 28 -4.98 -11.25 13.79
N ASN A 29 -6.18 -10.69 13.87
CA ASN A 29 -6.45 -9.36 13.42
C ASN A 29 -5.70 -8.42 14.36
N CYS A 30 -4.79 -7.62 13.81
CA CYS A 30 -4.09 -6.59 14.57
C CYS A 30 -5.04 -5.46 15.00
N GLN A 31 -6.18 -5.32 14.33
CA GLN A 31 -7.07 -4.17 14.43
C GLN A 31 -7.67 -4.02 15.83
N PRO A 32 -8.18 -5.07 16.51
CA PRO A 32 -8.62 -4.93 17.90
C PRO A 32 -7.51 -4.46 18.85
N LYS A 33 -6.24 -4.81 18.60
CA LYS A 33 -5.13 -4.37 19.46
C LYS A 33 -4.73 -2.93 19.18
N TYR A 34 -4.65 -2.57 17.90
CA TYR A 34 -4.40 -1.19 17.49
C TYR A 34 -5.53 -0.26 17.95
N ASP A 35 -6.80 -0.62 17.74
CA ASP A 35 -7.97 0.18 18.11
C ASP A 35 -8.06 0.43 19.62
N ASN A 36 -7.57 -0.51 20.43
CA ASN A 36 -7.57 -0.41 21.89
C ASN A 36 -6.34 0.31 22.48
N ASP A 37 -5.26 0.53 21.71
CA ASP A 37 -4.10 1.26 22.22
C ASP A 37 -4.41 2.78 22.31
N LYS A 38 -4.08 3.37 23.47
CA LYS A 38 -4.33 4.80 23.77
C LYS A 38 -3.55 5.75 22.87
N ARG A 39 -2.39 5.30 22.39
CA ARG A 39 -1.50 6.02 21.48
C ARG A 39 -1.95 5.90 20.04
N SER A 40 -2.79 4.94 19.66
CA SER A 40 -3.24 4.83 18.27
C SER A 40 -4.06 6.05 17.84
N LEU A 41 -3.85 6.48 16.59
CA LEU A 41 -4.63 7.55 15.98
C LEU A 41 -6.09 7.11 15.80
N SER A 42 -7.03 7.92 16.31
CA SER A 42 -8.47 7.64 16.23
C SER A 42 -8.97 7.54 14.79
N SER A 43 -8.43 8.34 13.87
CA SER A 43 -8.78 8.34 12.44
C SER A 43 -8.43 7.05 11.71
N LEU A 44 -7.50 6.26 12.25
CA LEU A 44 -7.03 5.00 11.67
C LEU A 44 -7.68 3.79 12.34
N LYS A 45 -8.46 3.98 13.40
CA LYS A 45 -9.15 2.88 14.07
C LYS A 45 -10.17 2.24 13.13
N GLY A 46 -10.27 0.91 13.18
CA GLY A 46 -11.19 0.17 12.34
C GLY A 46 -10.74 0.03 10.86
N LYS A 47 -9.54 0.52 10.49
CA LYS A 47 -9.05 0.46 9.10
C LYS A 47 -8.12 -0.74 8.89
N CYS A 48 -8.53 -1.67 8.03
CA CYS A 48 -7.71 -2.84 7.71
C CYS A 48 -6.37 -2.47 7.04
N SER A 49 -6.30 -1.33 6.36
CA SER A 49 -5.08 -0.78 5.75
C SER A 49 -3.99 -0.42 6.75
N VAL A 50 -4.30 -0.36 8.06
CA VAL A 50 -3.27 -0.21 9.10
C VAL A 50 -2.30 -1.39 9.06
N CYS A 51 -2.78 -2.61 8.81
CA CYS A 51 -1.94 -3.80 8.82
C CYS A 51 -1.82 -4.52 7.49
N HIS A 52 -2.74 -4.30 6.57
CA HIS A 52 -2.73 -4.89 5.24
C HIS A 52 -2.37 -3.86 4.19
N VAL A 53 -1.86 -4.33 3.05
CA VAL A 53 -1.64 -3.46 1.89
C VAL A 53 -2.97 -3.06 1.24
N ASP A 54 -3.98 -3.92 1.34
CA ASP A 54 -5.33 -3.72 0.80
C ASP A 54 -6.29 -3.16 1.86
N ALA A 55 -7.17 -2.23 1.45
CA ALA A 55 -8.14 -1.59 2.33
C ALA A 55 -9.23 -2.54 2.85
N SER A 56 -9.50 -3.64 2.15
CA SER A 56 -10.47 -4.68 2.53
C SER A 56 -9.90 -5.63 3.60
N GLY A 57 -8.61 -5.51 3.95
CA GLY A 57 -7.93 -6.40 4.89
C GLY A 57 -7.55 -7.75 4.29
N ASN A 58 -7.72 -7.89 2.98
CA ASN A 58 -7.34 -9.10 2.26
C ASN A 58 -5.87 -9.02 1.82
N GLY A 59 -5.19 -10.18 1.78
CA GLY A 59 -3.84 -10.26 1.24
C GLY A 59 -2.72 -9.86 2.22
N PRO A 60 -1.51 -9.60 1.70
CA PRO A 60 -0.30 -9.53 2.51
C PRO A 60 -0.33 -8.35 3.49
N GLN A 61 0.29 -8.57 4.66
CA GLN A 61 0.51 -7.51 5.62
C GLN A 61 1.46 -6.47 5.04
N ASN A 62 1.20 -5.19 5.35
CA ASN A 62 2.14 -4.10 5.07
C ASN A 62 3.34 -4.16 6.04
N GLU A 63 4.22 -3.17 6.00
CA GLU A 63 5.39 -3.17 6.87
C GLU A 63 5.04 -3.09 8.36
N PHE A 64 4.02 -2.29 8.72
CA PHE A 64 3.53 -2.21 10.09
C PHE A 64 2.96 -3.55 10.55
N GLY A 65 2.05 -4.16 9.78
CA GLY A 65 1.42 -5.44 10.16
C GLY A 65 2.45 -6.56 10.40
N ARG A 66 3.52 -6.60 9.61
CA ARG A 66 4.64 -7.53 9.83
C ARG A 66 5.46 -7.17 11.07
N GLY A 67 5.75 -5.88 11.27
CA GLY A 67 6.46 -5.41 12.47
C GLY A 67 5.68 -5.69 13.76
N PHE A 68 4.38 -5.44 13.75
CA PHE A 68 3.45 -5.72 14.84
C PHE A 68 3.41 -7.23 15.16
N LYS A 69 3.36 -8.08 14.12
CA LYS A 69 3.46 -9.54 14.29
C LYS A 69 4.81 -9.96 14.87
N ALA A 70 5.91 -9.39 14.39
CA ALA A 70 7.25 -9.67 14.90
C ALA A 70 7.43 -9.21 16.36
N ALA A 71 6.73 -8.15 16.76
CA ALA A 71 6.65 -7.66 18.13
C ALA A 71 5.66 -8.43 19.02
N GLY A 72 5.24 -9.64 18.60
CA GLY A 72 4.32 -10.47 19.39
C GLY A 72 2.91 -9.88 19.51
N PHE A 73 2.47 -9.10 18.51
CA PHE A 73 1.19 -8.39 18.51
C PHE A 73 1.05 -7.37 19.66
N MET A 74 2.16 -6.73 20.02
CA MET A 74 2.21 -5.64 20.98
C MET A 74 2.62 -4.33 20.29
N ILE A 75 2.03 -3.23 20.75
CA ILE A 75 2.47 -1.88 20.37
C ILE A 75 3.64 -1.53 21.31
N THR A 76 4.87 -1.72 20.84
CA THR A 76 6.10 -1.37 21.58
C THR A 76 6.54 0.04 21.24
N ASP A 77 7.41 0.64 22.05
CA ASP A 77 7.96 1.97 21.78
C ASP A 77 8.80 1.97 20.49
N ASP A 78 9.53 0.89 20.20
CA ASP A 78 10.23 0.72 18.92
C ASP A 78 9.26 0.71 17.73
N LEU A 79 8.09 0.08 17.88
CA LEU A 79 7.08 0.06 16.83
C LEU A 79 6.46 1.44 16.63
N VAL A 80 6.22 2.18 17.72
CA VAL A 80 5.73 3.56 17.67
C VAL A 80 6.76 4.47 17.01
N ALA A 81 8.03 4.36 17.38
CA ALA A 81 9.13 5.14 16.81
C ALA A 81 9.34 4.82 15.32
N LYS A 82 9.15 3.57 14.90
CA LYS A 82 9.28 3.15 13.50
C LYS A 82 8.11 3.59 12.62
N PHE A 83 6.92 3.74 13.19
CA PHE A 83 5.70 4.11 12.46
C PHE A 83 4.99 5.30 13.12
N PRO A 84 5.65 6.47 13.27
CA PRO A 84 5.12 7.59 14.04
C PRO A 84 3.81 8.13 13.46
N GLN A 85 3.57 7.97 12.16
CA GLN A 85 2.33 8.36 11.49
C GLN A 85 1.11 7.50 11.84
N LEU A 86 1.27 6.44 12.63
CA LEU A 86 0.18 5.58 13.13
C LEU A 86 -0.16 5.86 14.60
N PHE A 87 0.59 6.73 15.27
CA PHE A 87 0.43 6.98 16.70
C PHE A 87 0.41 8.47 17.02
N LYS A 88 -0.27 8.83 18.10
CA LYS A 88 -0.24 10.14 18.74
C LYS A 88 1.16 10.41 19.25
N GLN A 89 1.67 11.61 18.99
CA GLN A 89 2.95 12.02 19.54
C GLN A 89 2.80 12.39 21.03
N PRO A 90 3.81 12.15 21.89
CA PRO A 90 3.73 12.34 23.34
C PRO A 90 3.37 13.75 23.83
N ASP A 91 3.35 14.76 22.97
CA ASP A 91 3.09 16.17 23.33
C ASP A 91 1.69 16.68 22.95
N GLU A 92 0.79 15.81 22.46
CA GLU A 92 -0.59 16.19 22.15
C GLU A 92 -1.51 16.06 23.37
N THR A 93 -1.61 17.15 24.14
CA THR A 93 -2.64 17.40 25.18
C THR A 93 -4.05 17.20 24.59
N PRO A 94 -5.06 16.68 25.32
CA PRO A 94 -6.31 16.22 24.72
C PRO A 94 -7.16 17.39 24.20
N SER A 95 -7.07 17.65 22.90
CA SER A 95 -8.01 18.52 22.20
C SER A 95 -9.20 17.70 21.73
N THR A 96 -10.32 17.91 22.42
CA THR A 96 -11.66 17.71 21.91
C THR A 96 -11.81 18.41 20.55
N SER A 97 -12.02 17.66 19.47
CA SER A 97 -12.73 18.17 18.29
C SER A 97 -13.40 17.04 17.52
N SER A 98 -14.65 16.76 17.91
CA SER A 98 -15.70 16.60 16.92
C SER A 98 -15.77 17.91 16.14
N GLY A 99 -15.17 17.94 14.96
CA GLY A 99 -15.02 19.12 14.14
C GLY A 99 -14.32 18.71 12.86
N SER A 100 -15.03 18.86 11.74
CA SER A 100 -14.45 18.77 10.40
C SER A 100 -13.28 19.75 10.31
N VAL A 101 -12.05 19.24 10.34
CA VAL A 101 -10.83 20.01 10.10
C VAL A 101 -10.14 19.33 8.93
N ASN A 102 -10.10 20.04 7.79
CA ASN A 102 -9.10 19.83 6.74
C ASN A 102 -7.73 20.08 7.37
N GLN A 103 -7.16 19.06 8.02
CA GLN A 103 -5.80 19.13 8.50
C GLN A 103 -4.91 18.75 7.32
N ASP A 104 -4.29 19.77 6.71
CA ASP A 104 -3.24 19.60 5.72
C ASP A 104 -2.18 18.68 6.31
N ILE A 105 -2.21 17.41 5.89
CA ILE A 105 -1.19 16.44 6.26
C ILE A 105 0.08 16.93 5.57
N ASP A 106 1.01 17.51 6.34
CA ASP A 106 2.33 17.87 5.81
C ASP A 106 3.09 16.57 5.48
N ILE A 107 2.91 16.13 4.25
CA ILE A 107 3.57 14.96 3.66
C ILE A 107 5.02 15.23 3.27
N GLY A 108 5.53 16.45 3.50
CA GLY A 108 6.83 16.92 3.06
C GLY A 108 6.89 17.18 1.55
N SER A 109 7.92 17.91 1.11
CA SER A 109 8.10 18.19 -0.32
C SER A 109 8.33 16.89 -1.11
N PRO A 110 7.72 16.75 -2.30
CA PRO A 110 7.97 15.59 -3.15
C PRO A 110 9.44 15.54 -3.57
N SER A 111 10.00 14.35 -3.79
CA SER A 111 11.37 14.21 -4.30
C SER A 111 11.44 13.11 -5.35
N ILE A 112 12.12 13.37 -6.47
CA ILE A 112 12.33 12.40 -7.55
C ILE A 112 13.73 11.80 -7.40
N LYS A 113 13.80 10.48 -7.24
CA LYS A 113 15.07 9.74 -7.23
C LYS A 113 15.49 9.30 -8.63
N ARG A 114 14.54 8.83 -9.45
CA ARG A 114 14.79 8.38 -10.82
C ARG A 114 13.50 8.25 -11.63
N VAL A 115 13.66 8.22 -12.95
CA VAL A 115 12.60 7.95 -13.93
C VAL A 115 13.00 6.77 -14.84
N LYS A 116 12.05 5.90 -15.18
CA LYS A 116 12.27 4.74 -16.06
C LYS A 116 11.15 4.59 -17.09
N PRO A 117 11.46 4.53 -18.40
CA PRO A 117 12.77 4.82 -18.99
C PRO A 117 13.15 6.30 -18.85
N SER A 118 14.45 6.61 -18.81
CA SER A 118 14.96 8.00 -18.84
C SER A 118 15.29 8.49 -20.25
N LYS A 119 15.06 7.66 -21.27
CA LYS A 119 15.25 7.97 -22.69
C LYS A 119 14.05 7.47 -23.47
N VAL A 120 13.43 8.32 -24.27
CA VAL A 120 12.24 7.98 -25.06
C VAL A 120 12.35 8.52 -26.48
N ARG A 121 11.51 8.01 -27.38
CA ARG A 121 11.42 8.52 -28.75
C ARG A 121 10.61 9.81 -28.79
N ILE A 122 11.04 10.76 -29.61
CA ILE A 122 10.24 11.96 -29.89
C ILE A 122 9.01 11.62 -30.75
N ASN A 123 7.98 12.46 -30.69
CA ASN A 123 6.73 12.35 -31.45
C ASN A 123 5.99 11.01 -31.26
N LEU A 124 6.23 10.32 -30.15
CA LEU A 124 5.58 9.07 -29.78
C LEU A 124 5.07 9.12 -28.34
N GLN A 125 3.82 8.69 -28.13
CA GLN A 125 3.28 8.54 -26.79
C GLN A 125 4.11 7.54 -26.00
N SER A 126 4.61 8.00 -24.86
CA SER A 126 5.53 7.28 -24.00
C SER A 126 4.98 7.23 -22.58
N MET A 127 5.25 6.12 -21.89
CA MET A 127 4.97 5.97 -20.47
C MET A 127 6.27 5.88 -19.68
N ALA A 128 6.33 6.53 -18.52
CA ALA A 128 7.44 6.38 -17.60
C ALA A 128 6.98 6.20 -16.15
N THR A 129 7.74 5.40 -15.40
CA THR A 129 7.61 5.28 -13.95
C THR A 129 8.52 6.28 -13.28
N VAL A 130 7.95 7.18 -12.49
CA VAL A 130 8.67 8.13 -11.63
C VAL A 130 8.78 7.53 -10.23
N ILE A 131 10.01 7.40 -9.72
CA ILE A 131 10.31 6.78 -8.43
C ILE A 131 10.90 7.84 -7.53
N GLY A 132 10.34 7.99 -6.33
CA GLY A 132 10.62 9.12 -5.45
C GLY A 132 10.18 8.90 -4.02
N ASN A 133 9.94 9.99 -3.29
CA ASN A 133 9.26 9.98 -1.99
C ASN A 133 8.25 11.13 -1.92
N ASN A 134 7.33 11.04 -0.95
CA ASN A 134 6.37 12.08 -0.58
C ASN A 134 5.46 12.51 -1.73
N PHE A 135 5.15 11.60 -2.66
CA PHE A 135 4.07 11.85 -3.60
C PHE A 135 2.71 11.76 -2.88
N ALA A 136 1.77 12.58 -3.31
CA ALA A 136 0.42 12.66 -2.79
C ALA A 136 -0.58 12.13 -3.82
N GLU A 137 -1.77 11.76 -3.36
CA GLU A 137 -2.90 11.67 -4.26
C GLU A 137 -3.17 13.07 -4.86
N GLY A 138 -3.37 13.14 -6.18
CA GLY A 138 -3.48 14.41 -6.90
C GLY A 138 -2.14 15.07 -7.28
N SER A 139 -0.98 14.45 -7.01
CA SER A 139 0.30 14.93 -7.56
C SER A 139 0.25 15.05 -9.08
N LYS A 140 0.81 16.15 -9.60
CA LYS A 140 0.93 16.44 -11.03
C LYS A 140 2.39 16.45 -11.43
N ALA A 141 2.74 15.76 -12.50
CA ALA A 141 4.06 15.84 -13.11
C ALA A 141 4.07 16.87 -14.25
N PHE A 142 5.23 17.50 -14.43
CA PHE A 142 5.47 18.52 -15.45
C PHE A 142 6.74 18.19 -16.20
N ILE A 143 6.69 18.24 -17.53
CA ILE A 143 7.86 18.16 -18.40
C ILE A 143 8.02 19.51 -19.10
N ASP A 144 9.15 20.19 -18.90
CA ASP A 144 9.38 21.56 -19.38
C ASP A 144 8.25 22.53 -19.01
N ASN A 145 7.76 22.41 -17.76
CA ASN A 145 6.61 23.14 -17.21
C ASN A 145 5.24 22.83 -17.85
N ILE A 146 5.16 21.86 -18.76
CA ILE A 146 3.90 21.37 -19.32
C ILE A 146 3.39 20.22 -18.46
N GLU A 147 2.17 20.35 -17.92
CA GLU A 147 1.52 19.29 -17.15
C GLU A 147 1.30 18.04 -18.03
N VAL A 148 1.69 16.88 -17.53
CA VAL A 148 1.51 15.58 -18.20
C VAL A 148 0.54 14.70 -17.42
N LEU A 149 -0.10 13.76 -18.10
CA LEU A 149 -1.04 12.84 -17.45
C LEU A 149 -0.29 12.04 -16.38
N THR A 150 -0.75 12.15 -15.14
CA THR A 150 -0.08 11.58 -13.97
C THR A 150 -1.04 10.66 -13.22
N THR A 151 -0.64 9.40 -13.03
CA THR A 151 -1.34 8.44 -12.20
C THR A 151 -0.57 8.20 -10.91
N PHE A 152 -1.16 8.58 -9.78
CA PHE A 152 -0.65 8.23 -8.46
C PHE A 152 -0.76 6.72 -8.23
N LYS A 153 0.35 6.09 -7.82
CA LYS A 153 0.35 4.67 -7.40
C LYS A 153 0.66 4.51 -5.92
N SER A 154 1.54 5.35 -5.38
CA SER A 154 1.89 5.39 -3.96
C SER A 154 2.75 6.61 -3.68
N LYS A 155 3.02 6.90 -2.40
CA LYS A 155 3.98 7.94 -1.98
C LYS A 155 5.40 7.81 -2.54
N PHE A 156 5.74 6.68 -3.16
CA PHE A 156 7.06 6.42 -3.76
C PHE A 156 7.03 6.25 -5.28
N LYS A 157 5.85 6.27 -5.90
CA LYS A 157 5.69 5.93 -7.32
C LYS A 157 4.54 6.68 -8.00
N LEU A 158 4.86 7.31 -9.12
CA LEU A 158 3.90 7.80 -10.12
C LEU A 158 4.12 7.09 -11.46
N ILE A 159 3.07 7.02 -12.26
CA ILE A 159 3.16 6.69 -13.69
C ILE A 159 2.78 7.94 -14.47
N ILE A 160 3.59 8.32 -15.45
CA ILE A 160 3.32 9.48 -16.31
C ILE A 160 3.18 9.05 -17.77
N GLU A 161 2.31 9.72 -18.50
CA GLU A 161 2.13 9.56 -19.95
C GLU A 161 2.34 10.90 -20.65
N PHE A 162 3.17 10.90 -21.70
CA PHE A 162 3.61 12.13 -22.35
C PHE A 162 4.11 11.89 -23.78
N ILE A 163 4.26 12.99 -24.54
CA ILE A 163 4.91 13.03 -25.85
C ILE A 163 5.99 14.10 -25.78
N LEU A 164 7.23 13.78 -26.19
CA LEU A 164 8.29 14.77 -26.38
C LEU A 164 8.33 15.23 -27.83
N ASN A 165 8.39 16.54 -28.06
CA ASN A 165 8.32 17.14 -29.40
C ASN A 165 9.68 17.61 -29.94
N SER A 166 10.75 17.46 -29.16
CA SER A 166 12.11 17.82 -29.57
C SER A 166 13.13 16.84 -29.00
N THR A 167 14.32 16.80 -29.60
CA THR A 167 15.43 16.00 -29.09
C THR A 167 16.15 16.76 -27.97
N GLY A 168 16.86 16.03 -27.10
CA GLY A 168 17.65 16.63 -26.03
C GLY A 168 17.14 16.28 -24.65
N GLN A 169 17.52 17.08 -23.65
CA GLN A 169 17.12 16.89 -22.25
C GLN A 169 15.88 17.71 -21.97
N HIS A 170 14.90 17.09 -21.32
CA HIS A 170 13.67 17.71 -20.85
C HIS A 170 13.57 17.60 -19.34
N GLU A 171 13.18 18.68 -18.68
CA GLU A 171 13.13 18.78 -17.22
C GLU A 171 11.83 18.18 -16.68
N LEU A 172 11.90 17.12 -15.87
CA LEU A 172 10.77 16.55 -15.15
C LEU A 172 10.73 17.08 -13.71
N LYS A 173 9.57 17.59 -13.30
CA LYS A 173 9.21 17.95 -11.91
C LYS A 173 7.88 17.33 -11.49
N VAL A 174 7.65 17.26 -10.19
CA VAL A 174 6.36 16.87 -9.59
C VAL A 174 5.93 17.94 -8.60
N LYS A 175 4.63 18.29 -8.63
CA LYS A 175 3.98 19.19 -7.68
C LYS A 175 2.85 18.46 -6.98
N ASN A 176 2.81 18.52 -5.66
CA ASN A 176 1.70 18.01 -4.86
C ASN A 176 0.54 19.03 -4.80
N SER A 177 -0.62 18.60 -4.33
CA SER A 177 -1.82 19.45 -4.20
C SER A 177 -1.65 20.60 -3.21
N ASP A 178 -0.73 20.45 -2.24
CA ASP A 178 -0.29 21.50 -1.29
C ASP A 178 0.61 22.57 -1.94
N GLY A 179 0.95 22.40 -3.22
CA GLY A 179 1.80 23.31 -3.98
C GLY A 179 3.30 23.08 -3.83
N LYS A 180 3.75 22.12 -3.01
CA LYS A 180 5.18 21.79 -2.88
C LYS A 180 5.70 21.10 -4.14
N GLU A 181 6.91 21.49 -4.55
CA GLU A 181 7.57 21.01 -5.77
C GLU A 181 8.78 20.15 -5.45
N SER A 182 9.10 19.24 -6.36
CA SER A 182 10.24 18.35 -6.26
C SER A 182 11.52 18.94 -6.85
N ASN A 183 12.64 18.28 -6.58
CA ASN A 183 13.83 18.42 -7.43
C ASN A 183 13.53 18.02 -8.88
N SER A 184 14.36 18.52 -9.80
CA SER A 184 14.31 18.20 -11.22
C SER A 184 15.09 16.94 -11.56
N VAL A 185 14.59 16.16 -12.53
CA VAL A 185 15.31 15.04 -13.17
C VAL A 185 15.12 15.12 -14.68
N ASN A 186 16.13 14.72 -15.46
CA ASN A 186 16.04 14.81 -16.91
C ASN A 186 15.48 13.54 -17.56
N ILE A 187 14.64 13.73 -18.58
CA ILE A 187 14.25 12.71 -19.56
C ILE A 187 14.86 13.11 -20.90
N LYS A 188 15.52 12.18 -21.60
CA LYS A 188 16.13 12.44 -22.90
C LYS A 188 15.22 12.04 -24.06
N GLY A 189 14.83 13.00 -24.91
CA GLY A 189 14.23 12.76 -26.22
C GLY A 189 15.29 12.39 -27.26
N LYS A 190 15.03 11.35 -28.05
CA LYS A 190 15.91 10.89 -29.15
C LYS A 190 15.12 10.37 -30.35
#